data_AF-A0A4U0UB80-F1
#
_entry.id   AF-A0A4U0UB80-F1
#
_cell.length_a   1.000
_cell.length_b   1.000
_cell.length_c   1.000
_cell.angle_alpha   90.00
_cell.angle_beta   90.00
_cell.angle_gamma   90.00
#
_symmetry.space_group_name_H-M   'P 1'
#
loop_
_entity.id
_entity.type
_entity.pdbx_description
1 polymer ?
#
loop_
_entity_poly.entity_id
_entity_poly.type
_entity_poly.pdbx_seq_one_letter_code
_entity_poly.pdbx_strand_id
1 'polypeptide(L)'
;MDDVLPYRILDDCSSWADDEKLEPYQSLIAASIAGELSPLAAAEQLTDLVAANGPTADKWTDVVSAAIASAASSFPPCHVAHDTLYRVLDSLTSVSPKRQIRNSVLDNNGEVKSIYEGLEYLLDTRPFIPLWEGFGRLQWPSAVEWLAENGRSRWSGVEKCGSDEQKRWRNLSHFFAKLTVAGMTNLSDYSALFMLLPHQQAFIAKGTPGWSGYLAGQALAAARWIVPEGHAAWVRKECEKVDRLSGEDDKGSRFGKWNMQYWAVWRQTFQEVAGLRDDVRVHQVARKEALKAFEIMARLDSRA
;
A
#
# COMPACT_ATOMS: atom_id res chain seq x y z
N MET A 1 11.85 -5.97 -20.47
CA MET A 1 11.26 -4.83 -19.75
C MET A 1 10.00 -5.37 -19.12
N ASP A 2 9.75 -5.16 -17.83
CA ASP A 2 8.50 -5.66 -17.24
C ASP A 2 7.31 -4.93 -17.87
N ASP A 3 6.29 -5.68 -18.27
CA ASP A 3 5.13 -5.13 -18.97
C ASP A 3 4.29 -4.24 -18.03
N VAL A 4 3.82 -3.11 -18.56
CA VAL A 4 2.75 -2.32 -17.94
C VAL A 4 1.46 -3.10 -18.07
N LEU A 5 0.75 -3.28 -16.96
CA LEU A 5 -0.53 -3.97 -16.94
C LEU A 5 -1.67 -3.01 -17.30
N PRO A 6 -2.81 -3.52 -17.77
CA PRO A 6 -4.01 -2.70 -17.98
C PRO A 6 -4.45 -2.00 -16.70
N TYR A 7 -5.02 -0.80 -16.81
CA TYR A 7 -5.69 -0.18 -15.67
C TYR A 7 -6.89 -1.04 -15.23
N ARG A 8 -7.15 -1.06 -13.92
CA ARG A 8 -8.29 -1.74 -13.30
C ARG A 8 -9.00 -0.87 -12.28
N ILE A 9 -8.95 0.46 -12.44
CA ILE A 9 -9.56 1.37 -11.46
C ILE A 9 -11.06 1.13 -11.36
N LEU A 10 -11.75 0.94 -12.49
CA LEU A 10 -13.19 0.64 -12.50
C LEU A 10 -13.50 -0.66 -11.74
N ASP A 11 -12.81 -1.76 -12.08
CA ASP A 11 -12.97 -3.05 -11.37
C ASP A 11 -12.66 -2.93 -9.87
N ASP A 12 -11.49 -2.37 -9.56
CA ASP A 12 -10.94 -2.33 -8.21
C ASP A 12 -11.72 -1.37 -7.31
N CYS A 13 -12.41 -0.37 -7.88
CA CYS A 13 -13.18 0.63 -7.15
C CYS A 13 -14.71 0.44 -7.28
N SER A 14 -15.17 -0.64 -7.92
CA SER A 14 -16.60 -0.89 -8.21
C SER A 14 -17.50 -1.02 -6.98
N SER A 15 -16.93 -1.30 -5.79
CA SER A 15 -17.70 -1.33 -4.54
C SER A 15 -18.03 0.05 -3.99
N TRP A 16 -17.36 1.11 -4.46
CA TRP A 16 -17.60 2.48 -4.02
C TRP A 16 -18.61 3.22 -4.91
N ALA A 17 -18.57 2.97 -6.22
CA ALA A 17 -19.43 3.64 -7.19
C ALA A 17 -19.54 2.86 -8.50
N ASP A 18 -20.50 3.26 -9.33
CA ASP A 18 -20.65 2.80 -10.71
C ASP A 18 -19.55 3.36 -11.63
N ASP A 19 -19.35 2.73 -12.79
CA ASP A 19 -18.30 3.08 -13.75
C ASP A 19 -18.41 4.55 -14.19
N GLU A 20 -19.62 5.07 -14.43
CA GLU A 20 -19.86 6.46 -14.85
C GLU A 20 -19.27 7.47 -13.85
N LYS A 21 -19.32 7.18 -12.55
CA LYS A 21 -18.72 8.04 -11.52
C LYS A 21 -17.23 7.81 -11.31
N LEU A 22 -16.70 6.63 -11.66
CA LEU A 22 -15.28 6.29 -11.51
C LEU A 22 -14.44 6.71 -12.72
N GLU A 23 -15.03 6.76 -13.92
CA GLU A 23 -14.39 7.16 -15.17
C GLU A 23 -13.63 8.49 -15.09
N PRO A 24 -14.17 9.57 -14.47
CA PRO A 24 -13.44 10.81 -14.31
C PRO A 24 -12.15 10.65 -13.49
N TYR A 25 -12.18 9.87 -12.39
CA TYR A 25 -11.00 9.62 -11.56
C TYR A 25 -9.93 8.85 -12.34
N GLN A 26 -10.34 7.79 -13.04
CA GLN A 26 -9.44 7.03 -13.91
C GLN A 26 -8.82 7.92 -14.98
N SER A 27 -9.62 8.76 -15.65
CA SER A 27 -9.17 9.63 -16.74
C SER A 27 -8.13 10.65 -16.27
N LEU A 28 -8.37 11.30 -15.12
CA LEU A 28 -7.42 12.27 -14.56
C LEU A 28 -6.10 11.62 -14.14
N ILE A 29 -6.17 10.43 -13.52
CA ILE A 29 -4.98 9.69 -13.10
C ILE A 29 -4.18 9.22 -14.32
N ALA A 30 -4.87 8.67 -15.33
CA ALA A 30 -4.24 8.20 -16.56
C ALA A 30 -3.59 9.37 -17.34
N ALA A 31 -4.28 10.50 -17.49
CA ALA A 31 -3.75 11.70 -18.14
C ALA A 31 -2.52 12.25 -17.40
N SER A 32 -2.53 12.22 -16.07
CA SER A 32 -1.37 12.61 -15.26
C SER A 32 -0.17 11.69 -15.53
N ILE A 33 -0.37 10.38 -15.50
CA ILE A 33 0.68 9.38 -15.78
C ILE A 33 1.23 9.51 -17.20
N ALA A 34 0.36 9.80 -18.18
CA ALA A 34 0.75 10.04 -19.57
C ALA A 34 1.50 11.36 -19.78
N GLY A 35 1.53 12.25 -18.78
CA GLY A 35 2.14 13.58 -18.87
C GLY A 35 1.27 14.61 -19.60
N GLU A 36 0.02 14.26 -19.90
CA GLU A 36 -0.97 15.15 -20.52
C GLU A 36 -1.53 16.15 -19.50
N LEU A 37 -1.52 15.77 -18.23
CA LEU A 37 -1.95 16.59 -17.11
C LEU A 37 -0.83 16.72 -16.08
N SER A 38 -0.54 17.93 -15.61
CA SER A 38 0.46 18.09 -14.55
C SER A 38 -0.03 17.49 -13.22
N PRO A 39 0.85 17.02 -12.32
CA PRO A 39 0.42 16.48 -11.03
C PRO A 39 -0.43 17.44 -10.19
N LEU A 40 -0.12 18.74 -10.24
CA LEU A 40 -0.89 19.77 -9.55
C LEU A 40 -2.27 19.96 -10.19
N ALA A 41 -2.35 20.05 -11.51
CA ALA A 41 -3.63 20.18 -12.20
C ALA A 41 -4.52 18.94 -12.02
N ALA A 42 -3.92 17.74 -11.96
CA ALA A 42 -4.63 16.52 -11.61
C ALA A 42 -5.15 16.57 -10.17
N ALA A 43 -4.35 17.03 -9.22
CA ALA A 43 -4.76 17.22 -7.83
C ALA A 43 -5.91 18.24 -7.70
N GLU A 44 -5.86 19.37 -8.42
CA GLU A 44 -6.93 20.38 -8.46
C GLU A 44 -8.24 19.79 -9.01
N GLN A 45 -8.18 19.06 -10.12
CA GLN A 45 -9.38 18.46 -10.71
C GLN A 45 -9.95 17.32 -9.86
N LEU A 46 -9.11 16.49 -9.24
CA LEU A 46 -9.55 15.49 -8.26
C LEU A 46 -10.21 16.15 -7.04
N THR A 47 -9.66 17.27 -6.58
CA THR A 47 -10.21 18.08 -5.48
C THR A 47 -11.62 18.57 -5.82
N ASP A 48 -11.81 19.10 -7.03
CA ASP A 48 -13.10 19.60 -7.48
C ASP A 48 -14.11 18.47 -7.68
N LEU A 49 -13.70 17.30 -8.21
CA LEU A 49 -14.56 16.12 -8.32
C LEU A 49 -15.03 15.63 -6.94
N VAL A 50 -14.13 15.53 -5.97
CA VAL A 50 -14.49 15.12 -4.61
C VAL A 50 -15.45 16.15 -3.99
N ALA A 51 -15.14 17.44 -4.11
CA ALA A 51 -15.99 18.51 -3.56
C ALA A 51 -17.38 18.57 -4.21
N ALA A 52 -17.51 18.24 -5.50
CA ALA A 52 -18.78 18.22 -6.21
C ALA A 52 -19.79 17.20 -5.64
N ASN A 53 -19.32 16.20 -4.88
CA ASN A 53 -20.18 15.25 -4.18
C ASN A 53 -20.84 15.83 -2.91
N GLY A 54 -20.55 17.08 -2.57
CA GLY A 54 -21.27 17.83 -1.54
C GLY A 54 -21.21 17.15 -0.16
N PRO A 55 -22.37 16.83 0.47
CA PRO A 55 -22.39 16.21 1.80
C PRO A 55 -21.70 14.85 1.93
N THR A 56 -21.43 14.16 0.81
CA THR A 56 -20.77 12.85 0.81
C THR A 56 -19.31 12.91 0.39
N ALA A 57 -18.74 14.10 0.16
CA ALA A 57 -17.37 14.30 -0.31
C ALA A 57 -16.30 13.51 0.48
N ASP A 58 -16.45 13.40 1.80
CA ASP A 58 -15.53 12.63 2.67
C ASP A 58 -15.49 11.13 2.32
N LYS A 59 -16.53 10.56 1.69
CA LYS A 59 -16.49 9.17 1.20
C LYS A 59 -15.70 9.02 -0.10
N TRP A 60 -15.54 10.11 -0.85
CA TRP A 60 -14.89 10.11 -2.15
C TRP A 60 -13.38 10.33 -2.04
N THR A 61 -12.87 10.73 -0.87
CA THR A 61 -11.43 10.72 -0.60
C THR A 61 -10.85 9.29 -0.67
N ASP A 62 -11.67 8.28 -0.35
CA ASP A 62 -11.29 6.87 -0.40
C ASP A 62 -11.20 6.38 -1.85
N VAL A 63 -12.07 6.88 -2.71
CA VAL A 63 -12.01 6.61 -4.16
C VAL A 63 -10.71 7.15 -4.74
N VAL A 64 -10.25 8.33 -4.30
CA VAL A 64 -8.97 8.90 -4.75
C VAL A 64 -7.79 7.99 -4.37
N SER A 65 -7.71 7.55 -3.10
CA SER A 65 -6.61 6.67 -2.66
C SER A 65 -6.69 5.28 -3.31
N ALA A 66 -7.88 4.69 -3.43
CA ALA A 66 -8.09 3.41 -4.09
C ALA A 66 -7.72 3.47 -5.59
N ALA A 67 -8.14 4.51 -6.31
CA ALA A 67 -7.83 4.68 -7.72
C ALA A 67 -6.33 4.89 -7.96
N ILE A 68 -5.66 5.68 -7.11
CA ILE A 68 -4.20 5.86 -7.16
C ILE A 68 -3.46 4.56 -6.87
N ALA A 69 -3.91 3.78 -5.86
CA ALA A 69 -3.32 2.48 -5.54
C ALA A 69 -3.51 1.46 -6.67
N SER A 70 -4.71 1.39 -7.24
CA SER A 70 -5.02 0.54 -8.41
C SER A 70 -4.15 0.91 -9.61
N ALA A 71 -4.01 2.21 -9.92
CA ALA A 71 -3.09 2.69 -10.94
C ALA A 71 -1.66 2.25 -10.66
N ALA A 72 -1.15 2.49 -9.45
CA ALA A 72 0.22 2.12 -9.05
C ALA A 72 0.48 0.61 -9.19
N SER A 73 -0.52 -0.24 -8.92
CA SER A 73 -0.42 -1.69 -9.11
C SER A 73 -0.15 -2.09 -10.57
N SER A 74 -0.47 -1.23 -11.52
CA SER A 74 -0.35 -1.54 -12.95
C SER A 74 1.07 -1.30 -13.50
N PHE A 75 1.91 -0.56 -12.77
CA PHE A 75 3.24 -0.17 -13.26
C PHE A 75 4.38 -0.88 -12.51
N PRO A 76 5.42 -1.36 -13.21
CA PRO A 76 6.54 -2.03 -12.56
C PRO A 76 7.26 -1.10 -11.57
N PRO A 77 7.97 -1.65 -10.57
CA PRO A 77 8.74 -0.86 -9.61
C PRO A 77 9.71 0.09 -10.32
N CYS A 78 9.89 1.29 -9.78
CA CYS A 78 10.71 2.35 -10.37
C CYS A 78 10.23 2.92 -11.71
N HIS A 79 9.04 2.54 -12.20
CA HIS A 79 8.44 3.20 -13.35
C HIS A 79 8.06 4.65 -13.02
N VAL A 80 8.20 5.58 -13.98
CA VAL A 80 7.93 7.02 -13.80
C VAL A 80 6.52 7.30 -13.28
N ALA A 81 5.55 6.45 -13.60
CA ALA A 81 4.18 6.53 -13.07
C ALA A 81 4.14 6.55 -11.53
N HIS A 82 5.01 5.81 -10.84
CA HIS A 82 5.08 5.84 -9.36
C HIS A 82 5.55 7.19 -8.83
N ASP A 83 6.42 7.90 -9.56
CA ASP A 83 6.84 9.27 -9.21
C ASP A 83 5.73 10.27 -9.49
N THR A 84 5.04 10.12 -10.63
CA THR A 84 3.90 10.97 -10.98
C THR A 84 2.77 10.85 -9.97
N LEU A 85 2.34 9.63 -9.63
CA LEU A 85 1.30 9.37 -8.63
C LEU A 85 1.69 9.92 -7.25
N TYR A 86 2.96 9.77 -6.86
CA TYR A 86 3.48 10.37 -5.63
C TYR A 86 3.35 11.91 -5.64
N ARG A 87 3.70 12.56 -6.76
CA ARG A 87 3.58 14.02 -6.91
C ARG A 87 2.13 14.49 -6.94
N VAL A 88 1.21 13.69 -7.50
CA VAL A 88 -0.23 14.00 -7.44
C VAL A 88 -0.67 14.02 -5.99
N LEU A 89 -0.32 12.99 -5.21
CA LEU A 89 -0.63 12.94 -3.78
C LEU A 89 -0.05 14.15 -3.04
N ASP A 90 1.24 14.43 -3.21
CA ASP A 90 1.91 15.59 -2.60
C ASP A 90 1.18 16.91 -2.90
N SER A 91 0.76 17.05 -4.17
CA SER A 91 0.07 18.25 -4.66
C SER A 91 -1.33 18.44 -4.06
N LEU A 92 -2.03 17.39 -3.63
CA LEU A 92 -3.35 17.52 -2.98
C LEU A 92 -3.29 18.46 -1.77
N THR A 93 -2.21 18.35 -0.99
CA THR A 93 -1.99 19.21 0.19
C THR A 93 -1.58 20.65 -0.17
N SER A 94 -1.29 20.92 -1.44
CA SER A 94 -0.90 22.23 -1.96
C SER A 94 -1.98 22.92 -2.79
N VAL A 95 -3.11 22.26 -3.05
CA VAL A 95 -4.23 22.83 -3.82
C VAL A 95 -4.74 24.12 -3.17
N SER A 96 -4.90 25.17 -3.98
CA SER A 96 -5.37 26.49 -3.60
C SER A 96 -6.46 26.99 -4.56
N PRO A 97 -7.57 27.60 -4.08
CA PRO A 97 -7.91 27.79 -2.67
C PRO A 97 -8.24 26.46 -1.98
N LYS A 98 -8.02 26.39 -0.66
CA LYS A 98 -8.38 25.22 0.14
C LYS A 98 -9.89 24.99 0.09
N ARG A 99 -10.32 23.94 -0.62
CA ARG A 99 -11.73 23.53 -0.63
C ARG A 99 -12.15 23.06 0.76
N GLN A 100 -13.33 23.49 1.19
CA GLN A 100 -13.94 23.04 2.43
C GLN A 100 -15.07 22.06 2.13
N ILE A 101 -15.16 21.01 2.95
CA ILE A 101 -16.26 20.04 2.91
C ILE A 101 -16.98 20.01 4.26
N ARG A 102 -18.21 19.49 4.27
CA ARG A 102 -18.91 19.25 5.53
C ARG A 102 -18.16 18.21 6.35
N ASN A 103 -18.10 18.43 7.65
CA ASN A 103 -17.48 17.49 8.56
C ASN A 103 -18.34 16.24 8.75
N SER A 104 -17.79 15.07 8.43
CA SER A 104 -18.50 13.78 8.50
C SER A 104 -18.78 13.31 9.92
N VAL A 105 -18.14 13.91 10.94
CA VAL A 105 -18.43 13.66 12.36
C VAL A 105 -19.80 14.22 12.77
N LEU A 106 -20.26 15.27 12.09
CA LEU A 106 -21.50 15.96 12.42
C LEU A 106 -22.68 15.44 11.60
N ASP A 107 -23.87 15.46 12.19
CA ASP A 107 -25.13 15.18 11.53
C ASP A 107 -25.63 16.40 10.72
N ASN A 108 -26.83 16.30 10.17
CA ASN A 108 -27.41 17.39 9.38
C ASN A 108 -27.79 18.63 10.21
N ASN A 109 -27.90 18.49 11.53
CA ASN A 109 -28.20 19.57 12.46
C ASN A 109 -26.93 20.23 13.02
N GLY A 110 -25.75 19.66 12.72
CA GLY A 110 -24.47 20.12 13.25
C GLY A 110 -24.09 19.49 14.60
N GLU A 111 -24.83 18.48 15.03
CA GLU A 111 -24.57 17.74 16.27
C GLU A 111 -23.61 16.56 15.98
N VAL A 112 -22.83 16.14 16.96
CA VAL A 112 -21.95 14.96 16.82
C VAL A 112 -22.82 13.72 16.61
N LYS A 113 -22.53 12.92 15.57
CA LYS A 113 -23.26 11.67 15.32
C LYS A 113 -23.12 10.73 16.50
N SER A 114 -24.18 10.02 16.84
CA SER A 114 -24.21 9.08 17.98
C SER A 114 -23.11 8.01 17.96
N ILE A 115 -22.62 7.62 16.77
CA ILE A 115 -21.47 6.69 16.64
C ILE A 115 -20.16 7.22 17.24
N TYR A 116 -20.10 8.52 17.52
CA TYR A 116 -18.96 9.23 18.09
C TYR A 116 -19.24 9.80 19.49
N GLU A 117 -20.39 9.46 20.08
CA GLU A 117 -20.76 9.92 21.42
C GLU A 117 -19.73 9.47 22.47
N GLY A 118 -19.31 10.39 23.35
CA GLY A 118 -18.27 10.17 24.35
C GLY A 118 -16.83 10.33 23.84
N LEU A 119 -16.64 10.64 22.55
CA LEU A 119 -15.32 10.92 21.95
C LEU A 119 -15.19 12.39 21.53
N GLU A 120 -16.13 13.27 21.89
CA GLU A 120 -16.22 14.65 21.40
C GLU A 120 -14.93 15.44 21.64
N TYR A 121 -14.25 15.19 22.75
CA TYR A 121 -13.01 15.84 23.14
C TYR A 121 -11.81 15.50 22.23
N LEU A 122 -11.91 14.44 21.42
CA LEU A 122 -10.88 14.02 20.47
C LEU A 122 -11.21 14.43 19.02
N LEU A 123 -12.39 14.99 18.78
CA LEU A 123 -12.91 15.21 17.44
C LEU A 123 -12.85 16.67 17.05
N ASP A 124 -12.53 16.91 15.79
CA ASP A 124 -12.77 18.21 15.18
C ASP A 124 -14.28 18.36 14.97
N THR A 125 -14.90 19.35 15.62
CA THR A 125 -16.33 19.64 15.54
C THR A 125 -16.64 20.88 14.71
N ARG A 126 -15.67 21.40 13.93
CA ARG A 126 -15.94 22.47 12.96
C ARG A 126 -16.96 21.99 11.94
N PRO A 127 -17.99 22.78 11.58
CA PRO A 127 -18.99 22.39 10.58
C PRO A 127 -18.40 22.11 9.20
N PHE A 128 -17.33 22.83 8.88
CA PHE A 128 -16.58 22.71 7.65
C PHE A 128 -15.10 22.54 7.96
N ILE A 129 -14.47 21.67 7.19
CA ILE A 129 -13.09 21.26 7.34
C ILE A 129 -12.39 21.33 5.98
N PRO A 130 -11.08 21.65 5.92
CA PRO A 130 -10.35 21.57 4.66
C PRO A 130 -10.36 20.13 4.13
N LEU A 131 -10.65 19.97 2.84
CA LEU A 131 -10.64 18.66 2.21
C LEU A 131 -9.25 18.02 2.29
N TRP A 132 -8.21 18.81 2.06
CA TRP A 132 -6.80 18.41 2.14
C TRP A 132 -6.04 19.26 3.16
N GLU A 133 -6.16 18.90 4.44
CA GLU A 133 -5.31 19.44 5.52
C GLU A 133 -4.01 18.64 5.67
N GLY A 134 -4.03 17.38 5.24
CA GLY A 134 -2.90 16.47 5.16
C GLY A 134 -3.33 15.13 4.56
N PHE A 135 -2.43 14.16 4.51
CA PHE A 135 -2.73 12.84 3.93
C PHE A 135 -3.70 11.99 4.75
N GLY A 136 -3.96 12.33 6.02
CA GLY A 136 -4.87 11.59 6.88
C GLY A 136 -6.33 11.56 6.40
N ARG A 137 -6.71 12.43 5.45
CA ARG A 137 -8.03 12.42 4.80
C ARG A 137 -8.18 11.35 3.75
N LEU A 138 -7.08 10.95 3.11
CA LEU A 138 -7.06 9.76 2.29
C LEU A 138 -7.09 8.59 3.28
N GLN A 139 -8.25 7.95 3.50
CA GLN A 139 -8.39 6.80 4.40
C GLN A 139 -7.69 5.56 3.81
N TRP A 140 -6.39 5.67 3.65
CA TRP A 140 -5.51 4.70 3.01
C TRP A 140 -5.75 3.28 3.50
N PRO A 141 -5.81 3.01 4.82
CA PRO A 141 -6.06 1.66 5.31
C PRO A 141 -7.33 1.05 4.72
N SER A 142 -8.46 1.73 4.84
CA SER A 142 -9.75 1.24 4.34
C SER A 142 -9.80 1.15 2.81
N ALA A 143 -9.22 2.13 2.12
CA ALA A 143 -9.25 2.21 0.67
C ALA A 143 -8.41 1.11 -0.02
N VAL A 144 -7.32 0.67 0.61
CA VAL A 144 -6.38 -0.28 -0.01
C VAL A 144 -6.39 -1.67 0.60
N GLU A 145 -7.20 -1.90 1.65
CA GLU A 145 -7.31 -3.19 2.34
C GLU A 145 -7.64 -4.30 1.36
N TRP A 146 -8.69 -4.14 0.55
CA TRP A 146 -9.08 -5.09 -0.49
C TRP A 146 -7.97 -5.37 -1.52
N LEU A 147 -7.31 -4.32 -2.03
CA LEU A 147 -6.21 -4.45 -2.98
C LEU A 147 -5.04 -5.26 -2.39
N ALA A 148 -4.71 -5.00 -1.12
CA ALA A 148 -3.69 -5.74 -0.40
C ALA A 148 -4.14 -7.17 -0.04
N GLU A 149 -5.41 -7.39 0.29
CA GLU A 149 -5.96 -8.72 0.56
C GLU A 149 -5.86 -9.64 -0.65
N ASN A 150 -6.10 -9.15 -1.86
CA ASN A 150 -5.91 -9.94 -3.08
C ASN A 150 -4.46 -10.45 -3.22
N GLY A 151 -3.47 -9.60 -2.93
CA GLY A 151 -2.06 -9.98 -2.95
C GLY A 151 -1.63 -10.90 -1.81
N ARG A 152 -2.33 -10.84 -0.66
CA ARG A 152 -2.06 -11.65 0.53
C ARG A 152 -2.86 -12.95 0.57
N SER A 153 -3.91 -13.07 -0.24
CA SER A 153 -4.77 -14.24 -0.27
C SER A 153 -4.02 -15.47 -0.81
N ARG A 154 -4.45 -16.63 -0.35
CA ARG A 154 -3.89 -17.92 -0.76
C ARG A 154 -4.47 -18.26 -2.13
N TRP A 155 -3.61 -18.71 -3.04
CA TRP A 155 -4.03 -19.14 -4.38
C TRP A 155 -4.72 -18.04 -5.19
N SER A 156 -4.37 -16.78 -4.93
CA SER A 156 -4.88 -15.64 -5.69
C SER A 156 -4.24 -15.50 -7.07
N GLY A 157 -3.28 -16.35 -7.42
CA GLY A 157 -2.45 -16.22 -8.62
C GLY A 157 -1.05 -15.67 -8.32
N VAL A 158 -0.82 -15.12 -7.12
CA VAL A 158 0.50 -14.63 -6.68
C VAL A 158 1.56 -15.74 -6.66
N GLU A 159 1.15 -16.99 -6.44
CA GLU A 159 2.03 -18.16 -6.47
C GLU A 159 2.60 -18.48 -7.86
N LYS A 160 2.01 -17.91 -8.91
CA LYS A 160 2.47 -18.05 -10.29
C LYS A 160 3.32 -16.85 -10.65
N CYS A 161 4.65 -17.00 -10.57
CA CYS A 161 5.54 -15.88 -10.89
C CYS A 161 5.30 -15.37 -12.32
N GLY A 162 5.14 -14.05 -12.46
CA GLY A 162 4.85 -13.41 -13.74
C GLY A 162 3.36 -13.32 -14.09
N SER A 163 2.46 -13.89 -13.29
CA SER A 163 1.01 -13.62 -13.39
C SER A 163 0.71 -12.14 -13.15
N ASP A 164 -0.45 -11.69 -13.63
CA ASP A 164 -0.89 -10.32 -13.42
C ASP A 164 -1.10 -10.04 -11.92
N GLU A 165 -1.61 -10.99 -11.15
CA GLU A 165 -1.80 -10.84 -9.71
C GLU A 165 -0.46 -10.72 -8.97
N GLN A 166 0.53 -11.53 -9.33
CA GLN A 166 1.88 -11.44 -8.76
C GLN A 166 2.54 -10.10 -9.11
N LYS A 167 2.47 -9.68 -10.38
CA LYS A 167 3.01 -8.40 -10.85
C LYS A 167 2.33 -7.23 -10.13
N ARG A 168 0.99 -7.21 -10.04
CA ARG A 168 0.22 -6.19 -9.31
C ARG A 168 0.61 -6.11 -7.85
N TRP A 169 0.70 -7.26 -7.17
CA TRP A 169 1.05 -7.29 -5.75
C TRP A 169 2.45 -6.72 -5.49
N ARG A 170 3.43 -7.07 -6.33
CA ARG A 170 4.78 -6.51 -6.28
C ARG A 170 4.79 -5.01 -6.54
N ASN A 171 4.07 -4.56 -7.57
CA ASN A 171 4.01 -3.15 -7.96
C ASN A 171 3.37 -2.30 -6.84
N LEU A 172 2.26 -2.79 -6.27
CA LEU A 172 1.57 -2.16 -5.15
C LEU A 172 2.44 -2.13 -3.89
N SER A 173 3.11 -3.24 -3.57
CA SER A 173 4.04 -3.32 -2.43
C SER A 173 5.17 -2.30 -2.53
N HIS A 174 5.68 -2.04 -3.75
CA HIS A 174 6.68 -0.99 -3.97
C HIS A 174 6.13 0.39 -3.69
N PHE A 175 4.92 0.68 -4.17
CA PHE A 175 4.28 1.97 -3.94
C PHE A 175 3.99 2.22 -2.45
N PHE A 176 3.46 1.22 -1.74
CA PHE A 176 3.24 1.30 -0.29
C PHE A 176 4.53 1.53 0.49
N ALA A 177 5.59 0.80 0.16
CA ALA A 177 6.90 1.00 0.79
C ALA A 177 7.39 2.43 0.56
N LYS A 178 7.28 2.95 -0.67
CA LYS A 178 7.70 4.31 -1.01
C LYS A 178 6.93 5.38 -0.22
N LEU A 179 5.60 5.28 -0.16
CA LEU A 179 4.76 6.22 0.59
C LEU A 179 5.10 6.20 2.09
N THR A 180 5.32 5.01 2.63
CA THR A 180 5.64 4.80 4.05
C THR A 180 7.02 5.36 4.40
N VAL A 181 8.05 5.00 3.63
CA VAL A 181 9.43 5.46 3.87
C VAL A 181 9.55 6.98 3.69
N ALA A 182 8.78 7.56 2.77
CA ALA A 182 8.73 9.01 2.57
C ALA A 182 7.92 9.76 3.65
N GLY A 183 7.26 9.06 4.57
CA GLY A 183 6.48 9.67 5.65
C GLY A 183 5.14 10.28 5.21
N MET A 184 4.65 9.95 4.01
CA MET A 184 3.36 10.46 3.53
C MET A 184 2.18 9.80 4.24
N THR A 185 2.21 8.48 4.36
CA THR A 185 1.19 7.69 5.06
C THR A 185 1.83 6.40 5.55
N ASN A 186 1.41 5.92 6.73
CA ASN A 186 1.94 4.68 7.26
C ASN A 186 1.13 3.48 6.73
N LEU A 187 1.66 2.82 5.69
CA LEU A 187 1.07 1.61 5.10
C LEU A 187 1.83 0.35 5.53
N SER A 188 2.54 0.42 6.67
CA SER A 188 3.38 -0.67 7.14
C SER A 188 2.61 -1.98 7.36
N ASP A 189 1.37 -1.89 7.84
CA ASP A 189 0.51 -3.06 8.12
C ASP A 189 0.11 -3.83 6.84
N TYR A 190 0.27 -3.22 5.67
CA TYR A 190 0.05 -3.84 4.36
C TYR A 190 1.37 -4.33 3.72
N SER A 191 2.46 -4.38 4.48
CA SER A 191 3.74 -4.85 3.98
C SER A 191 3.70 -6.34 3.62
N ALA A 192 4.19 -6.67 2.42
CA ALA A 192 4.40 -8.05 2.00
C ALA A 192 5.44 -8.81 2.86
N LEU A 193 6.25 -8.12 3.66
CA LEU A 193 7.17 -8.77 4.60
C LEU A 193 6.42 -9.64 5.61
N PHE A 194 5.24 -9.22 6.08
CA PHE A 194 4.44 -10.01 7.02
C PHE A 194 4.02 -11.36 6.43
N MET A 195 3.85 -11.45 5.11
CA MET A 195 3.53 -12.71 4.41
C MET A 195 4.67 -13.74 4.44
N LEU A 196 5.88 -13.32 4.83
CA LEU A 196 7.03 -14.20 5.01
C LEU A 196 7.10 -14.82 6.42
N LEU A 197 6.21 -14.43 7.34
CA LEU A 197 6.24 -14.96 8.70
C LEU A 197 5.70 -16.40 8.77
N PRO A 198 6.26 -17.25 9.65
CA PRO A 198 5.86 -18.65 9.78
C PRO A 198 4.36 -18.87 10.01
N HIS A 199 3.70 -18.03 10.80
CA HIS A 199 2.27 -18.18 11.07
C HIS A 199 1.39 -17.85 9.85
N GLN A 200 1.83 -16.94 8.97
CA GLN A 200 1.16 -16.68 7.69
C GLN A 200 1.36 -17.86 6.72
N GLN A 201 2.49 -18.56 6.83
CA GLN A 201 2.80 -19.75 6.03
C GLN A 201 2.24 -21.05 6.62
N ALA A 202 1.91 -21.09 7.91
CA ALA A 202 1.52 -22.31 8.63
C ALA A 202 0.28 -22.99 8.01
N PHE A 203 -0.54 -22.23 7.30
CA PHE A 203 -1.72 -22.73 6.60
C PHE A 203 -1.42 -23.35 5.22
N ILE A 204 -0.18 -23.32 4.75
CA ILE A 204 0.29 -23.99 3.53
C ILE A 204 1.49 -24.86 3.91
N ALA A 205 1.28 -26.18 4.02
CA ALA A 205 2.37 -27.09 4.32
C ALA A 205 3.46 -27.03 3.23
N LYS A 206 4.74 -27.17 3.61
CA LYS A 206 5.86 -27.16 2.63
C LYS A 206 5.72 -28.20 1.51
N GLY A 207 4.98 -29.29 1.78
CA GLY A 207 4.66 -30.33 0.81
C GLY A 207 3.50 -30.01 -0.14
N THR A 208 2.75 -28.93 0.09
CA THR A 208 1.61 -28.55 -0.76
C THR A 208 2.10 -28.12 -2.15
N PRO A 209 1.52 -28.66 -3.24
CA PRO A 209 1.81 -28.20 -4.58
C PRO A 209 1.62 -26.68 -4.71
N GLY A 210 2.67 -25.97 -5.13
CA GLY A 210 2.64 -24.51 -5.29
C GLY A 210 3.14 -23.71 -4.08
N TRP A 211 3.44 -24.36 -2.93
CA TRP A 211 3.97 -23.67 -1.74
C TRP A 211 5.21 -22.80 -2.05
N SER A 212 6.20 -23.36 -2.75
CA SER A 212 7.43 -22.63 -3.07
C SER A 212 7.20 -21.49 -4.06
N GLY A 213 6.23 -21.65 -4.98
CA GLY A 213 5.79 -20.57 -5.87
C GLY A 213 5.13 -19.43 -5.10
N TYR A 214 4.24 -19.76 -4.15
CA TYR A 214 3.63 -18.79 -3.24
C TYR A 214 4.69 -18.03 -2.43
N LEU A 215 5.63 -18.76 -1.80
CA LEU A 215 6.72 -18.15 -1.05
C LEU A 215 7.58 -17.22 -1.92
N ALA A 216 7.90 -17.65 -3.15
CA ALA A 216 8.66 -16.85 -4.10
C ALA A 216 7.90 -15.59 -4.56
N GLY A 217 6.59 -15.69 -4.80
CA GLY A 217 5.73 -14.57 -5.15
C GLY A 217 5.66 -13.52 -4.03
N GLN A 218 5.46 -13.98 -2.80
CA GLN A 218 5.48 -13.10 -1.62
C GLN A 218 6.86 -12.49 -1.38
N ALA A 219 7.94 -13.26 -1.52
CA ALA A 219 9.31 -12.74 -1.39
C ALA A 219 9.62 -11.68 -2.45
N LEU A 220 9.13 -11.84 -3.69
CA LEU A 220 9.34 -10.86 -4.74
C LEU A 220 8.65 -9.51 -4.46
N ALA A 221 7.46 -9.55 -3.84
CA ALA A 221 6.76 -8.36 -3.35
C ALA A 221 7.43 -7.77 -2.09
N ALA A 222 7.78 -8.61 -1.11
CA ALA A 222 8.45 -8.24 0.12
C ALA A 222 9.82 -7.58 -0.12
N ALA A 223 10.55 -8.03 -1.15
CA ALA A 223 11.82 -7.42 -1.54
C ALA A 223 11.70 -5.92 -1.87
N ARG A 224 10.49 -5.41 -2.23
CA ARG A 224 10.27 -3.97 -2.48
C ARG A 224 10.36 -3.11 -1.21
N TRP A 225 10.27 -3.70 -0.03
CA TRP A 225 10.48 -3.03 1.25
C TRP A 225 11.94 -3.02 1.69
N ILE A 226 12.84 -3.71 0.96
CA ILE A 226 14.26 -3.87 1.34
C ILE A 226 15.19 -3.34 0.25
N VAL A 227 14.98 -3.76 -1.00
CA VAL A 227 15.92 -3.52 -2.11
C VAL A 227 16.06 -2.06 -2.52
N PRO A 228 14.98 -1.25 -2.62
CA PRO A 228 15.14 0.16 -2.95
C PRO A 228 15.97 0.92 -1.92
N GLU A 229 16.68 1.95 -2.37
CA GLU A 229 17.59 2.72 -1.53
C GLU A 229 16.89 3.31 -0.30
N GLY A 230 17.53 3.21 0.87
CA GLY A 230 16.99 3.70 2.14
C GLY A 230 15.88 2.83 2.77
N HIS A 231 15.19 1.99 2.00
CA HIS A 231 14.05 1.22 2.49
C HIS A 231 14.45 0.22 3.60
N ALA A 232 15.50 -0.58 3.38
CA ALA A 232 15.96 -1.54 4.39
C ALA A 232 16.42 -0.87 5.70
N ALA A 233 17.04 0.31 5.60
CA ALA A 233 17.46 1.07 6.78
C ALA A 233 16.25 1.59 7.57
N TRP A 234 15.23 2.08 6.87
CA TRP A 234 13.96 2.46 7.49
C TRP A 234 13.30 1.26 8.20
N VAL A 235 13.17 0.11 7.51
CA VAL A 235 12.59 -1.12 8.08
C VAL A 235 13.33 -1.55 9.34
N ARG A 236 14.67 -1.60 9.28
CA ARG A 236 15.50 -1.98 10.42
C ARG A 236 15.31 -1.02 11.60
N LYS A 237 15.27 0.29 11.34
CA LYS A 237 15.01 1.30 12.37
C LYS A 237 13.65 1.12 13.02
N GLU A 238 12.60 0.77 12.26
CA GLU A 238 11.30 0.44 12.86
C GLU A 238 11.34 -0.83 13.71
N CYS A 239 12.06 -1.87 13.25
CA CYS A 239 12.28 -3.09 14.02
C CYS A 239 13.06 -2.86 15.32
N GLU A 240 14.00 -1.90 15.37
CA GLU A 240 14.79 -1.56 16.55
C GLU A 240 13.98 -0.81 17.62
N LYS A 241 12.84 -0.20 17.28
CA LYS A 241 11.98 0.49 18.25
C LYS A 241 11.26 -0.46 19.22
N VAL A 242 11.20 -1.75 18.91
CA VAL A 242 10.44 -2.75 19.67
C VAL A 242 11.40 -3.79 20.24
N ASP A 243 11.78 -3.61 21.50
CA ASP A 243 12.84 -4.39 22.18
C ASP A 243 12.48 -5.88 22.39
N ARG A 244 11.18 -6.22 22.52
CA ARG A 244 10.64 -7.59 22.56
C ARG A 244 9.11 -7.54 22.60
N LEU A 245 8.44 -8.54 22.02
CA LEU A 245 7.00 -8.76 22.20
C LEU A 245 6.75 -9.05 23.69
N SER A 246 6.37 -8.03 24.47
CA SER A 246 5.76 -8.25 25.78
C SER A 246 4.36 -8.84 25.52
N GLY A 247 3.93 -9.85 26.29
CA GLY A 247 2.71 -10.62 25.99
C GLY A 247 1.41 -9.81 25.99
N GLU A 248 1.43 -8.55 26.42
CA GLU A 248 0.28 -7.63 26.39
C GLU A 248 0.27 -6.72 25.15
N ASP A 249 1.40 -6.56 24.47
CA ASP A 249 1.59 -5.65 23.33
C ASP A 249 1.06 -6.19 21.99
N ASP A 250 0.58 -7.43 21.96
CA ASP A 250 0.18 -8.17 20.75
C ASP A 250 -1.25 -7.85 20.28
N LYS A 251 -2.01 -7.06 21.06
CA LYS A 251 -3.45 -6.81 20.81
C LYS A 251 -3.75 -5.70 19.80
N GLY A 252 -2.73 -4.97 19.32
CA GLY A 252 -2.91 -3.72 18.56
C GLY A 252 -2.76 -3.80 17.04
N SER A 253 -2.02 -4.78 16.50
CA SER A 253 -1.83 -4.93 15.05
C SER A 253 -2.28 -6.31 14.61
N ARG A 254 -3.15 -6.35 13.59
CA ARG A 254 -3.65 -7.60 12.98
C ARG A 254 -2.51 -8.47 12.41
N PHE A 255 -1.32 -7.90 12.18
CA PHE A 255 -0.19 -8.53 11.50
C PHE A 255 1.12 -8.54 12.32
N GLY A 256 1.09 -8.04 13.57
CA GLY A 256 2.23 -7.99 14.48
C GLY A 256 3.06 -6.71 14.36
N LYS A 257 3.89 -6.41 15.36
CA LYS A 257 4.76 -5.23 15.39
C LYS A 257 6.10 -5.51 14.69
N TRP A 258 6.62 -4.54 13.94
CA TRP A 258 7.98 -4.58 13.39
C TRP A 258 8.98 -4.78 14.53
N ASN A 259 9.79 -5.83 14.47
CA ASN A 259 10.76 -6.15 15.53
C ASN A 259 11.96 -6.92 14.97
N MET A 260 13.05 -7.01 15.74
CA MET A 260 14.28 -7.66 15.30
C MET A 260 14.17 -9.19 15.13
N GLN A 261 13.20 -9.85 15.76
CA GLN A 261 12.94 -11.28 15.50
C GLN A 261 12.35 -11.46 14.10
N TYR A 262 11.40 -10.62 13.71
CA TYR A 262 10.82 -10.64 12.37
C TYR A 262 11.86 -10.27 11.30
N TRP A 263 12.73 -9.29 11.59
CA TRP A 263 13.88 -8.98 10.72
C TRP A 263 14.74 -10.21 10.43
N ALA A 264 15.10 -10.99 11.45
CA ALA A 264 15.87 -12.21 11.29
C ALA A 264 15.13 -13.28 10.46
N VAL A 265 13.82 -13.44 10.71
CA VAL A 265 12.94 -14.36 9.95
C VAL A 265 12.89 -13.97 8.48
N TRP A 266 12.59 -12.70 8.16
CA TRP A 266 12.53 -12.24 6.77
C TRP A 266 13.85 -12.44 6.04
N ARG A 267 14.97 -12.12 6.69
CA ARG A 267 16.32 -12.36 6.14
C ARG A 267 16.53 -13.84 5.81
N GLN A 268 16.18 -14.74 6.73
CA GLN A 268 16.30 -16.19 6.50
C GLN A 268 15.39 -16.66 5.36
N THR A 269 14.16 -16.15 5.27
CA THR A 269 13.24 -16.50 4.18
C THR A 269 13.76 -16.03 2.81
N PHE A 270 14.35 -14.84 2.73
CA PHE A 270 15.00 -14.39 1.49
C PHE A 270 16.18 -15.31 1.10
N GLN A 271 16.97 -15.75 2.07
CA GLN A 271 18.04 -16.72 1.84
C GLN A 271 17.50 -18.07 1.34
N GLU A 272 16.42 -18.58 1.94
CA GLU A 272 15.74 -19.81 1.52
C GLU A 272 15.28 -19.71 0.06
N VAL A 273 14.54 -18.66 -0.30
CA VAL A 273 14.04 -18.45 -1.67
C VAL A 273 15.20 -18.34 -2.67
N ALA A 274 16.28 -17.63 -2.33
CA ALA A 274 17.47 -17.54 -3.18
C ALA A 274 18.15 -18.91 -3.41
N GLY A 275 18.05 -19.84 -2.44
CA GLY A 275 18.61 -21.19 -2.47
C GLY A 275 17.78 -22.21 -3.26
N LEU A 276 16.51 -21.96 -3.55
CA LEU A 276 15.61 -22.86 -4.29
C LEU A 276 15.89 -22.86 -5.81
N ARG A 277 17.06 -23.37 -6.21
CA ARG A 277 17.52 -23.38 -7.62
C ARG A 277 16.85 -24.44 -8.47
N ASP A 278 16.58 -25.62 -7.89
CA ASP A 278 16.03 -26.77 -8.61
C ASP A 278 14.50 -26.80 -8.65
N ASP A 279 13.84 -25.88 -7.92
CA ASP A 279 12.39 -25.75 -7.95
C ASP A 279 11.93 -24.87 -9.11
N VAL A 280 11.35 -25.48 -10.12
CA VAL A 280 10.82 -24.81 -11.33
C VAL A 280 9.73 -23.78 -11.03
N ARG A 281 9.06 -23.88 -9.87
CA ARG A 281 8.02 -22.93 -9.44
C ARG A 281 8.63 -21.62 -8.92
N VAL A 282 9.91 -21.64 -8.54
CA VAL A 282 10.64 -20.46 -8.11
C VAL A 282 11.34 -19.87 -9.34
N HIS A 283 10.83 -18.76 -9.85
CA HIS A 283 11.41 -18.13 -11.03
C HIS A 283 12.75 -17.43 -10.72
N GLN A 284 13.62 -17.30 -11.72
CA GLN A 284 14.94 -16.66 -11.55
C GLN A 284 14.84 -15.21 -11.03
N VAL A 285 13.79 -14.48 -11.42
CA VAL A 285 13.57 -13.09 -10.96
C VAL A 285 13.34 -13.04 -9.44
N ALA A 286 12.52 -13.94 -8.89
CA ALA A 286 12.28 -14.02 -7.46
C ALA A 286 13.57 -14.35 -6.69
N ARG A 287 14.37 -15.31 -7.18
CA ARG A 287 15.67 -15.65 -6.58
C ARG A 287 16.64 -14.47 -6.55
N LYS A 288 16.77 -13.75 -7.68
CA LYS A 288 17.68 -12.60 -7.80
C LYS A 288 17.29 -11.48 -6.83
N GLU A 289 16.00 -11.17 -6.75
CA GLU A 289 15.52 -10.10 -5.87
C GLU A 289 15.58 -10.51 -4.39
N ALA A 290 15.32 -11.78 -4.06
CA ALA A 290 15.51 -12.31 -2.72
C ALA A 290 16.98 -12.28 -2.29
N LEU A 291 17.91 -12.66 -3.18
CA LEU A 291 19.36 -12.59 -2.89
C LEU A 291 19.80 -11.15 -2.61
N LYS A 292 19.37 -10.18 -3.43
CA LYS A 292 19.67 -8.75 -3.18
C LYS A 292 19.14 -8.29 -1.82
N ALA A 293 17.90 -8.64 -1.49
CA ALA A 293 17.30 -8.30 -0.20
C ALA A 293 18.11 -8.89 0.95
N PHE A 294 18.46 -10.17 0.88
CA PHE A 294 19.29 -10.85 1.87
C PHE A 294 20.66 -10.17 2.05
N GLU A 295 21.37 -9.85 0.97
CA GLU A 295 22.69 -9.20 1.02
C GLU A 295 22.63 -7.80 1.64
N ILE A 296 21.59 -7.02 1.34
CA ILE A 296 21.36 -5.70 1.93
C ILE A 296 21.11 -5.82 3.43
N MET A 297 20.24 -6.74 3.84
CA MET A 297 19.94 -6.98 5.26
C MET A 297 21.19 -7.44 6.01
N ALA A 298 21.96 -8.38 5.47
CA ALA A 298 23.19 -8.87 6.08
C ALA A 298 24.26 -7.77 6.23
N ARG A 299 24.34 -6.83 5.28
CA ARG A 299 25.25 -5.67 5.36
C ARG A 299 24.82 -4.68 6.45
N LEU A 300 23.53 -4.53 6.70
CA LEU A 300 23.05 -3.67 7.80
C LEU A 300 23.30 -4.32 9.16
N ASP A 301 23.19 -5.65 9.26
CA ASP A 301 23.52 -6.39 10.49
C ASP A 301 25.01 -6.29 10.85
N SER A 302 25.91 -6.22 9.88
CA SER A 302 27.36 -6.14 10.14
C SER A 302 27.87 -4.74 10.49
N ARG A 303 27.01 -3.72 10.43
CA ARG A 303 27.33 -2.32 10.77
C ARG A 303 26.87 -1.93 12.17
N ALA A 304 26.13 -2.80 12.85
CA ALA A 304 25.57 -2.61 14.19
C ALA A 304 26.47 -3.27 15.24
#